data_AF-A0A3B9PPQ3-F1
#
_entry.id   AF-A0A3B9PPQ3-F1
#
_cell.length_a   1.000
_cell.length_b   1.000
_cell.length_c   1.000
_cell.angle_alpha   90.00
_cell.angle_beta   90.00
_cell.angle_gamma   90.00
#
_symmetry.space_group_name_H-M   'P 1'
#
loop_
_entity.id
_entity.type
_entity.pdbx_description
1 polymer ?
#
loop_
_entity_poly.entity_id
_entity_poly.type
_entity_poly.pdbx_seq_one_letter_code
_entity_poly.pdbx_strand_id
1 'polypeptide(L)'
;MGVNRLIQVMTNRQDAVRKLDELRLKRLRDRGERLKEERKRLGLTLAEFANILGIHRNTQGNYEAGREPPSDYLAAAQEAGVDVAYVMDGGRTLGATGLCASAVQTIFERAAEQGLTDLDPHALSVLSGLIVENEIHKVSGIEGAIDSARLDALVSAAVRQPREFDEAARAILLYAANPLPGPAATMILETLELYHECLSRDSPIRYAPTLHDAIRSVADQVVRSRVSGNVNQP
;
A
#
# COMPACT_ATOMS: atom_id res chain seq x y z
N MET A 1 -6.08 -22.41 49.50
CA MET A 1 -5.15 -21.98 48.43
C MET A 1 -5.79 -21.91 47.03
N GLY A 2 -6.75 -22.77 46.66
CA GLY A 2 -7.39 -22.75 45.32
C GLY A 2 -8.43 -21.64 45.09
N VAL A 3 -9.26 -21.34 46.10
CA VAL A 3 -10.38 -20.37 45.98
C VAL A 3 -9.88 -18.92 45.76
N ASN A 4 -8.80 -18.52 46.44
CA ASN A 4 -8.25 -17.16 46.32
C ASN A 4 -7.66 -16.88 44.93
N ARG A 5 -7.09 -17.90 44.27
CA ARG A 5 -6.62 -17.77 42.87
C ARG A 5 -7.79 -17.70 41.88
N LEU A 6 -8.87 -18.44 42.13
CA LEU A 6 -10.06 -18.40 41.27
C LEU A 6 -10.75 -17.03 41.32
N ILE A 7 -10.91 -16.46 42.53
CA ILE A 7 -11.47 -15.13 42.75
C ILE A 7 -10.60 -14.07 42.05
N GLN A 8 -9.27 -14.11 42.23
CA GLN A 8 -8.35 -13.17 41.57
C GLN A 8 -8.43 -13.24 40.04
N VAL A 9 -8.52 -14.45 39.47
CA VAL A 9 -8.67 -14.65 38.00
C VAL A 9 -10.01 -14.11 37.50
N MET A 10 -11.10 -14.32 38.25
CA MET A 10 -12.43 -13.80 37.90
C MET A 10 -12.49 -12.27 37.97
N THR A 11 -11.86 -11.66 38.98
CA THR A 11 -11.73 -10.20 39.11
C THR A 11 -10.91 -9.61 37.96
N ASN A 12 -9.74 -10.18 37.64
CA ASN A 12 -8.91 -9.74 36.51
C ASN A 12 -9.66 -9.84 35.17
N ARG A 13 -10.50 -10.88 35.00
CA ARG A 13 -11.34 -11.04 33.80
C ARG A 13 -12.45 -9.98 33.73
N GLN A 14 -13.09 -9.65 34.86
CA GLN A 14 -14.12 -8.60 34.92
C GLN A 14 -13.53 -7.21 34.60
N ASP A 15 -12.35 -6.90 35.14
CA ASP A 15 -11.66 -5.64 34.86
C ASP A 15 -11.23 -5.53 33.38
N ALA A 16 -10.76 -6.63 32.79
CA ALA A 16 -10.43 -6.68 31.37
C ALA A 16 -11.65 -6.45 30.46
N VAL A 17 -12.81 -7.05 30.80
CA VAL A 17 -14.07 -6.84 30.06
C VAL A 17 -14.52 -5.38 30.17
N ARG A 18 -14.49 -4.80 31.37
CA ARG A 18 -14.84 -3.39 31.58
C ARG A 18 -13.95 -2.45 30.77
N LYS A 19 -12.63 -2.67 30.79
CA LYS A 19 -11.68 -1.87 30.01
C LYS A 19 -11.90 -2.03 28.50
N LEU A 20 -12.26 -3.23 28.04
CA LEU A 20 -12.60 -3.47 26.64
C LEU A 20 -13.87 -2.70 26.23
N ASP A 21 -14.90 -2.68 27.06
CA ASP A 21 -16.13 -1.95 26.80
C ASP A 21 -15.91 -0.43 26.78
N GLU A 22 -15.10 0.09 27.71
CA GLU A 22 -14.69 1.50 27.70
C GLU A 22 -13.95 1.87 26.39
N LEU A 23 -13.03 1.02 25.93
CA LEU A 23 -12.30 1.21 24.67
C LEU A 23 -13.22 1.10 23.44
N ARG A 24 -14.21 0.20 23.46
CA ARG A 24 -15.22 0.09 22.41
C ARG A 24 -16.07 1.34 22.33
N LEU A 25 -16.58 1.83 23.46
CA LEU A 25 -17.40 3.06 23.51
C LEU A 25 -16.62 4.27 23.04
N LYS A 26 -15.34 4.40 23.43
CA LYS A 26 -14.46 5.46 22.92
C LYS A 26 -14.34 5.37 21.39
N ARG A 27 -14.00 4.19 20.86
CA ARG A 27 -13.87 4.00 19.41
C ARG A 27 -15.15 4.31 18.64
N LEU A 28 -16.31 3.95 19.17
CA LEU A 28 -17.59 4.26 18.53
C LEU A 28 -17.85 5.76 18.46
N ARG A 29 -17.55 6.52 19.53
CA ARG A 29 -17.63 7.98 19.52
C ARG A 29 -16.68 8.59 18.49
N ASP A 30 -15.42 8.17 18.49
CA ASP A 30 -14.41 8.66 17.54
C ASP A 30 -14.85 8.38 16.09
N ARG A 31 -15.42 7.20 15.81
CA ARG A 31 -15.97 6.85 14.49
C ARG A 31 -17.17 7.73 14.12
N GLY A 32 -18.08 8.00 15.04
CA GLY A 32 -19.23 8.89 14.81
C GLY A 32 -18.79 10.32 14.48
N GLU A 33 -17.79 10.83 15.18
CA GLU A 33 -17.20 12.15 14.90
C GLU A 33 -16.57 12.19 13.50
N ARG A 34 -15.80 11.18 13.12
CA ARG A 34 -15.21 11.11 11.76
C ARG A 34 -16.25 10.96 10.66
N LEU A 35 -17.32 10.21 10.91
CA LEU A 35 -18.45 10.11 9.97
C LEU A 35 -19.11 11.48 9.75
N LYS A 36 -19.24 12.27 10.82
CA LYS A 36 -19.73 13.65 10.77
C LYS A 36 -18.77 14.59 10.02
N GLU A 37 -17.47 14.41 10.20
CA GLU A 37 -16.45 15.16 9.45
C GLU A 37 -16.54 14.86 7.96
N GLU A 38 -16.67 13.60 7.57
CA GLU A 38 -16.81 13.21 6.15
C GLU A 38 -18.08 13.78 5.52
N ARG A 39 -19.22 13.69 6.21
CA ARG A 39 -20.44 14.35 5.73
C ARG A 39 -20.23 15.85 5.49
N LYS A 40 -19.57 16.54 6.44
CA LYS A 40 -19.26 17.96 6.31
C LYS A 40 -18.27 18.24 5.17
N ARG A 41 -17.28 17.37 4.96
CA ARG A 41 -16.33 17.46 3.84
C ARG A 41 -17.04 17.41 2.49
N LEU A 42 -18.09 16.60 2.38
CA LEU A 42 -18.96 16.54 1.20
C LEU A 42 -19.91 17.75 1.06
N GLY A 43 -19.89 18.70 2.01
CA GLY A 43 -20.76 19.87 1.99
C GLY A 43 -22.23 19.57 2.32
N LEU A 44 -22.53 18.38 2.86
CA LEU A 44 -23.90 17.92 3.07
C LEU A 44 -24.41 18.24 4.48
N THR A 45 -25.67 18.65 4.57
CA THR A 45 -26.39 18.71 5.84
C THR A 45 -26.75 17.31 6.33
N LEU A 46 -27.09 17.19 7.61
CA LEU A 46 -27.51 15.92 8.22
C LEU A 46 -28.74 15.31 7.52
N ALA A 47 -29.65 16.15 7.04
CA ALA A 47 -30.87 15.70 6.35
C ALA A 47 -30.59 15.24 4.92
N GLU A 48 -29.78 16.00 4.17
CA GLU A 48 -29.41 15.63 2.80
C GLU A 48 -28.65 14.31 2.77
N PHE A 49 -27.69 14.14 3.67
CA PHE A 49 -26.93 12.90 3.74
C PHE A 49 -27.80 11.69 4.11
N ALA A 50 -28.70 11.85 5.08
CA ALA A 50 -29.67 10.81 5.42
C ALA A 50 -30.58 10.45 4.24
N ASN A 51 -31.03 11.44 3.47
CA ASN A 51 -31.86 11.24 2.29
C ASN A 51 -31.11 10.49 1.18
N ILE A 52 -29.85 10.85 0.92
CA ILE A 52 -28.98 10.16 -0.06
C ILE A 52 -28.85 8.68 0.29
N LEU A 53 -28.70 8.37 1.58
CA LEU A 53 -28.55 7.00 2.08
C LEU A 53 -29.88 6.27 2.30
N GLY A 54 -31.03 6.90 1.99
CA GLY A 54 -32.35 6.28 2.16
C GLY A 54 -32.72 6.01 3.62
N ILE A 55 -32.16 6.75 4.58
CA ILE A 55 -32.41 6.57 6.01
C ILE A 55 -33.04 7.82 6.64
N HIS A 56 -33.58 7.66 7.85
CA HIS A 56 -34.13 8.78 8.60
C HIS A 56 -33.02 9.70 9.16
N ARG A 57 -33.25 11.02 9.19
CA ARG A 57 -32.33 12.03 9.74
C ARG A 57 -31.81 11.70 11.14
N ASN A 58 -32.69 11.23 12.03
CA ASN A 58 -32.29 10.85 13.40
C ASN A 58 -31.39 9.60 13.40
N THR A 59 -31.58 8.68 12.45
CA THR A 59 -30.70 7.50 12.31
C THR A 59 -29.28 7.94 12.00
N GLN A 60 -29.12 8.90 11.08
CA GLN A 60 -27.82 9.51 10.79
C GLN A 60 -27.23 10.20 12.02
N GLY A 61 -28.03 11.01 12.71
CA GLY A 61 -27.60 11.69 13.94
C GLY A 61 -27.12 10.72 15.02
N ASN A 62 -27.76 9.56 15.15
CA ASN A 62 -27.34 8.53 16.10
C ASN A 62 -26.00 7.91 15.74
N TYR A 63 -25.74 7.65 14.45
CA TYR A 63 -24.44 7.14 14.01
C TYR A 63 -23.33 8.15 14.26
N GLU A 64 -23.56 9.41 13.94
CA GLU A 64 -22.62 10.51 14.22
C GLU A 64 -22.39 10.76 15.72
N ALA A 65 -23.30 10.30 16.59
CA ALA A 65 -23.18 10.38 18.05
C ALA A 65 -22.50 9.14 18.68
N GLY A 66 -22.06 8.17 17.86
CA GLY A 66 -21.35 6.98 18.33
C GLY A 66 -22.21 5.72 18.46
N ARG A 67 -23.33 5.63 17.74
CA ARG A 67 -23.98 4.33 17.47
C ARG A 67 -23.26 3.65 16.31
N GLU A 68 -23.04 2.34 16.42
CA GLU A 68 -22.42 1.56 15.35
C GLU A 68 -23.34 1.47 14.11
N PRO A 69 -22.91 1.95 12.93
CA PRO A 69 -23.64 1.75 11.70
C PRO A 69 -23.48 0.30 11.17
N PRO A 70 -24.51 -0.27 10.53
CA PRO A 70 -24.40 -1.58 9.89
C PRO A 70 -23.50 -1.53 8.64
N SER A 71 -23.01 -2.69 8.20
CA SER A 71 -22.17 -2.82 7.00
C SER A 71 -22.80 -2.22 5.75
N ASP A 72 -24.11 -2.44 5.56
CA ASP A 72 -24.81 -2.00 4.35
C ASP A 72 -24.93 -0.47 4.29
N TYR A 73 -25.06 0.16 5.47
CA TYR A 73 -24.96 1.62 5.57
C TYR A 73 -23.56 2.10 5.19
N LEU A 74 -22.50 1.44 5.65
CA LEU A 74 -21.13 1.84 5.34
C LEU A 74 -20.83 1.68 3.85
N ALA A 75 -21.33 0.62 3.22
CA ALA A 75 -21.23 0.43 1.76
C ALA A 75 -21.93 1.56 0.99
N ALA A 76 -23.18 1.88 1.35
CA ALA A 76 -23.92 2.99 0.73
C ALA A 76 -23.25 4.36 0.99
N ALA A 77 -22.70 4.58 2.19
CA ALA A 77 -21.94 5.78 2.52
C ALA A 77 -20.67 5.90 1.67
N GLN A 78 -19.98 4.78 1.43
CA GLN A 78 -18.82 4.74 0.55
C GLN A 78 -19.19 5.10 -0.89
N GLU A 79 -20.30 4.57 -1.42
CA GLU A 79 -20.83 4.94 -2.74
C GLU A 79 -21.20 6.42 -2.82
N ALA A 80 -21.67 7.01 -1.72
CA ALA A 80 -21.92 8.44 -1.59
C ALA A 80 -20.64 9.30 -1.42
N GLY A 81 -19.45 8.69 -1.44
CA GLY A 81 -18.16 9.38 -1.42
C GLY A 81 -17.54 9.59 -0.03
N VAL A 82 -18.04 8.90 1.00
CA VAL A 82 -17.41 8.86 2.34
C VAL A 82 -16.17 7.97 2.32
N ASP A 83 -15.07 8.45 2.90
CA ASP A 83 -13.89 7.62 3.17
C ASP A 83 -14.17 6.74 4.41
N VAL A 84 -14.71 5.53 4.17
CA VAL A 84 -15.04 4.59 5.25
C VAL A 84 -13.81 4.15 6.03
N ALA A 85 -12.65 4.02 5.38
CA ALA A 85 -11.40 3.68 6.06
C ALA A 85 -10.98 4.78 7.03
N TYR A 86 -11.10 6.06 6.65
CA TYR A 86 -10.94 7.17 7.58
C TYR A 86 -11.90 7.11 8.75
N VAL A 87 -13.18 6.84 8.49
CA VAL A 87 -14.18 6.68 9.56
C VAL A 87 -13.75 5.58 10.51
N MET A 88 -13.31 4.42 10.02
CA MET A 88 -12.99 3.25 10.84
C MET A 88 -11.68 3.37 11.62
N ASP A 89 -10.63 3.87 10.97
CA ASP A 89 -9.24 3.77 11.44
C ASP A 89 -8.59 5.14 11.72
N GLY A 90 -9.18 6.24 11.24
CA GLY A 90 -8.74 7.61 11.51
C GLY A 90 -7.59 8.12 10.63
N GLY A 91 -6.98 7.25 9.83
CA GLY A 91 -6.10 7.66 8.73
C GLY A 91 -6.93 7.99 7.51
N ARG A 92 -6.80 9.19 6.94
CA ARG A 92 -7.43 9.47 5.64
C ARG A 92 -6.79 8.57 4.60
N THR A 93 -7.60 7.82 3.87
CA THR A 93 -7.13 7.18 2.66
C THR A 93 -6.80 8.31 1.71
N LEU A 94 -5.53 8.48 1.40
CA LEU A 94 -5.18 9.25 0.22
C LEU A 94 -5.91 8.56 -0.94
N GLY A 95 -6.86 9.24 -1.57
CA GLY A 95 -7.42 8.75 -2.84
C GLY A 95 -6.29 8.55 -3.85
N ALA A 96 -6.57 7.92 -4.99
CA ALA A 96 -5.54 7.64 -6.00
C ALA A 96 -4.63 8.86 -6.30
N THR A 97 -5.22 10.06 -6.41
CA THR A 97 -4.48 11.33 -6.57
C THR A 97 -3.51 11.63 -5.42
N GLY A 98 -3.94 11.41 -4.17
CA GLY A 98 -3.11 11.65 -3.00
C GLY A 98 -1.99 10.63 -2.85
N LEU A 99 -2.24 9.35 -3.19
CA LEU A 99 -1.21 8.31 -3.20
C LEU A 99 -0.16 8.62 -4.26
N CYS A 100 -0.58 9.01 -5.46
CA CYS A 100 0.34 9.44 -6.51
C CYS A 100 1.16 10.66 -6.07
N ALA A 101 0.54 11.68 -5.48
CA ALA A 101 1.25 12.87 -5.00
C ALA A 101 2.29 12.52 -3.92
N SER A 102 1.92 11.67 -2.96
CA SER A 102 2.81 11.17 -1.91
C SER A 102 3.97 10.34 -2.48
N ALA A 103 3.69 9.47 -3.46
CA ALA A 103 4.70 8.68 -4.14
C ALA A 103 5.70 9.57 -4.87
N VAL A 104 5.22 10.54 -5.65
CA VAL A 104 6.06 11.51 -6.36
C VAL A 104 6.93 12.32 -5.39
N GLN A 105 6.35 12.82 -4.29
CA GLN A 105 7.11 13.52 -3.26
C GLN A 105 8.21 12.64 -2.68
N THR A 106 7.90 11.40 -2.30
CA THR A 106 8.86 10.43 -1.75
C THR A 106 10.02 10.18 -2.72
N ILE A 107 9.73 10.06 -4.01
CA ILE A 107 10.75 9.84 -5.05
C ILE A 107 11.69 11.05 -5.12
N PHE A 108 11.15 12.27 -5.17
CA PHE A 108 11.96 13.48 -5.26
C PHE A 108 12.81 13.73 -4.00
N GLU A 109 12.26 13.50 -2.82
CA GLU A 109 13.01 13.62 -1.56
C GLU A 109 14.22 12.68 -1.55
N ARG A 110 14.01 11.40 -1.90
CA ARG A 110 15.09 10.40 -1.95
C ARG A 110 16.11 10.70 -3.06
N ALA A 111 15.65 11.15 -4.23
CA ALA A 111 16.55 11.57 -5.29
C ALA A 111 17.44 12.74 -4.81
N ALA A 112 16.85 13.74 -4.16
CA ALA A 112 17.57 14.89 -3.62
C ALA A 112 18.56 14.50 -2.52
N GLU A 113 18.17 13.60 -1.60
CA GLU A 113 19.06 13.04 -0.56
C GLU A 113 20.29 12.33 -1.15
N GLN A 114 20.12 11.70 -2.32
CA GLN A 114 21.19 11.04 -3.06
C GLN A 114 21.96 11.98 -4.02
N GLY A 115 21.61 13.27 -4.08
CA GLY A 115 22.19 14.24 -5.00
C GLY A 115 21.90 13.93 -6.47
N LEU A 116 20.81 13.22 -6.75
CA LEU A 116 20.38 12.82 -8.07
C LEU A 116 19.44 13.87 -8.67
N THR A 117 19.71 14.28 -9.91
CA THR A 117 18.88 15.19 -10.69
C THR A 117 18.38 14.50 -11.95
N ASP A 118 17.43 15.12 -12.65
CA ASP A 118 17.01 14.69 -13.99
C ASP A 118 16.34 13.30 -14.07
N LEU A 119 15.37 13.07 -13.20
CA LEU A 119 14.55 11.85 -13.25
C LEU A 119 13.68 11.83 -14.53
N ASP A 120 13.83 10.76 -15.31
CA ASP A 120 13.06 10.55 -16.54
C ASP A 120 11.54 10.44 -16.23
N PRO A 121 10.66 11.09 -17.01
CA PRO A 121 9.22 11.06 -16.76
C PRO A 121 8.59 9.65 -16.79
N HIS A 122 9.09 8.75 -17.63
CA HIS A 122 8.59 7.38 -17.70
C HIS A 122 9.07 6.57 -16.48
N ALA A 123 10.35 6.70 -16.11
CA ALA A 123 10.88 6.09 -14.90
C ALA A 123 10.15 6.60 -13.63
N LEU A 124 9.81 7.89 -13.57
CA LEU A 124 8.97 8.47 -12.51
C LEU A 124 7.59 7.80 -12.46
N SER A 125 6.95 7.58 -13.61
CA SER A 125 5.64 6.91 -13.69
C SER A 125 5.71 5.49 -13.15
N VAL A 126 6.74 4.73 -13.52
CA VAL A 126 6.96 3.36 -13.04
C VAL A 126 7.19 3.32 -11.53
N LEU A 127 8.09 4.16 -11.01
CA LEU A 127 8.35 4.26 -9.57
C LEU A 127 7.08 4.66 -8.81
N SER A 128 6.32 5.62 -9.34
CA SER A 128 5.08 6.07 -8.72
C SER A 128 4.08 4.93 -8.62
N GLY A 129 3.87 4.16 -9.70
CA GLY A 129 2.99 2.99 -9.68
C GLY A 129 3.42 1.96 -8.63
N LEU A 130 4.71 1.63 -8.59
CA LEU A 130 5.25 0.66 -7.65
C LEU A 130 5.12 1.10 -6.18
N ILE A 131 5.33 2.39 -5.88
CA ILE A 131 5.17 2.94 -4.53
C ILE A 131 3.69 2.99 -4.15
N VAL A 132 2.80 3.41 -5.05
CA VAL A 132 1.35 3.43 -4.80
C VAL A 132 0.85 2.01 -4.47
N GLU A 133 1.25 1.02 -5.26
CA GLU A 133 0.95 -0.38 -4.95
C GLU A 133 1.51 -0.80 -3.60
N ASN A 134 2.76 -0.44 -3.29
CA ASN A 134 3.38 -0.72 -2.00
C ASN A 134 2.59 -0.13 -0.82
N GLU A 135 2.12 1.11 -0.93
CA GLU A 135 1.30 1.74 0.12
C GLU A 135 -0.07 1.08 0.26
N ILE A 136 -0.71 0.67 -0.85
CA ILE A 136 -1.96 -0.11 -0.81
C ILE A 136 -1.76 -1.46 -0.09
N HIS A 137 -0.63 -2.13 -0.33
CA HIS A 137 -0.33 -3.43 0.27
C HIS A 137 0.09 -3.34 1.74
N LYS A 138 0.76 -2.26 2.17
CA LYS A 138 1.12 -2.02 3.59
C LYS A 138 -0.09 -1.98 4.51
N VAL A 139 -1.22 -1.41 4.04
CA VAL A 139 -2.49 -1.38 4.79
C VAL A 139 -3.05 -2.78 5.02
N SER A 140 -2.67 -3.75 4.19
CA SER A 140 -3.19 -5.13 4.22
C SER A 140 -2.36 -6.10 5.09
N GLY A 141 -1.24 -5.67 5.67
CA GLY A 141 -0.42 -6.48 6.59
C GLY A 141 0.37 -7.64 5.94
N ILE A 142 0.56 -7.62 4.63
CA ILE A 142 1.28 -8.67 3.87
C ILE A 142 2.80 -8.43 3.94
N GLU A 143 3.58 -9.48 4.23
CA GLU A 143 5.04 -9.46 4.12
C GLU A 143 5.48 -9.20 2.68
N GLY A 144 6.45 -8.30 2.47
CA GLY A 144 6.94 -7.94 1.14
C GLY A 144 6.78 -6.47 0.76
N ALA A 145 6.71 -5.55 1.73
CA ALA A 145 6.84 -4.13 1.44
C ALA A 145 8.25 -3.79 0.92
N ILE A 146 8.36 -2.71 0.15
CA ILE A 146 9.62 -2.10 -0.27
C ILE A 146 10.18 -1.32 0.92
N ASP A 147 11.36 -1.69 1.39
CA ASP A 147 12.08 -0.97 2.44
C ASP A 147 12.82 0.26 1.88
N SER A 148 13.31 1.12 2.77
CA SER A 148 14.01 2.34 2.39
C SER A 148 15.23 2.08 1.50
N ALA A 149 16.04 1.06 1.81
CA ALA A 149 17.26 0.79 1.07
C ALA A 149 16.97 0.34 -0.37
N ARG A 150 15.96 -0.51 -0.57
CA ARG A 150 15.50 -0.90 -1.90
C ARG A 150 14.89 0.26 -2.66
N LEU A 151 14.11 1.11 -1.98
CA LEU A 151 13.54 2.28 -2.62
C LEU A 151 14.64 3.26 -3.08
N ASP A 152 15.67 3.47 -2.26
CA ASP A 152 16.83 4.29 -2.64
C ASP A 152 17.56 3.72 -3.86
N ALA A 153 17.76 2.41 -3.90
CA ALA A 153 18.38 1.73 -5.04
C ALA A 153 17.54 1.85 -6.33
N LEU A 154 16.22 1.72 -6.23
CA LEU A 154 15.31 1.91 -7.38
C LEU A 154 15.35 3.34 -7.91
N VAL A 155 15.32 4.35 -7.01
CA VAL A 155 15.46 5.76 -7.40
C VAL A 155 16.81 6.01 -8.07
N SER A 156 17.88 5.45 -7.50
CA SER A 156 19.23 5.56 -8.07
C SER A 156 19.31 4.96 -9.48
N ALA A 157 18.74 3.76 -9.67
CA ALA A 157 18.69 3.10 -10.97
C ALA A 157 17.86 3.90 -11.98
N ALA A 158 16.68 4.38 -11.59
CA ALA A 158 15.81 5.17 -12.44
C ALA A 158 16.47 6.45 -12.96
N VAL A 159 17.33 7.09 -12.16
CA VAL A 159 18.06 8.29 -12.58
C VAL A 159 19.30 7.94 -13.42
N ARG A 160 20.09 6.96 -12.98
CA ARG A 160 21.41 6.69 -13.60
C ARG A 160 21.32 5.89 -14.90
N GLN A 161 20.28 5.09 -15.06
CA GLN A 161 20.09 4.15 -16.17
C GLN A 161 18.60 4.06 -16.55
N PRO A 162 17.96 5.19 -16.94
CA PRO A 162 16.51 5.27 -17.07
C PRO A 162 15.93 4.29 -18.10
N ARG A 163 16.65 4.03 -19.21
CA ARG A 163 16.18 3.13 -20.27
C ARG A 163 16.25 1.67 -19.83
N GLU A 164 17.35 1.29 -19.19
CA GLU A 164 17.55 -0.05 -18.66
C GLU A 164 16.56 -0.33 -17.52
N PHE A 165 16.40 0.64 -16.61
CA PHE A 165 15.44 0.58 -15.52
C PHE A 165 14.02 0.37 -16.05
N ASP A 166 13.63 1.14 -17.06
CA ASP A 166 12.30 1.05 -17.64
C ASP A 166 12.03 -0.32 -18.27
N GLU A 167 12.96 -0.83 -19.08
CA GLU A 167 12.82 -2.15 -19.68
C GLU A 167 12.82 -3.28 -18.64
N ALA A 168 13.63 -3.16 -17.58
CA ALA A 168 13.66 -4.12 -16.49
C ALA A 168 12.35 -4.11 -15.71
N ALA A 169 11.85 -2.93 -15.36
CA ALA A 169 10.57 -2.77 -14.67
C ALA A 169 9.41 -3.28 -15.52
N ARG A 170 9.36 -2.92 -16.81
CA ARG A 170 8.36 -3.43 -17.75
C ARG A 170 8.42 -4.95 -17.86
N ALA A 171 9.62 -5.52 -17.97
CA ALA A 171 9.76 -6.97 -18.07
C ALA A 171 9.26 -7.68 -16.80
N ILE A 172 9.61 -7.18 -15.62
CA ILE A 172 9.19 -7.79 -14.36
C ILE A 172 7.70 -7.57 -14.09
N LEU A 173 7.19 -6.34 -14.19
CA LEU A 173 5.81 -6.01 -13.83
C LEU A 173 4.79 -6.57 -14.82
N LEU A 174 5.15 -6.73 -16.10
CA LEU A 174 4.24 -7.29 -17.11
C LEU A 174 4.31 -8.82 -17.20
N TYR A 175 5.49 -9.42 -16.98
CA TYR A 175 5.70 -10.85 -17.27
C TYR A 175 5.87 -11.74 -16.04
N ALA A 176 6.24 -11.20 -14.88
CA ALA A 176 6.09 -11.95 -13.63
C ALA A 176 4.60 -11.97 -13.24
N ALA A 177 4.12 -13.08 -12.68
CA ALA A 177 2.71 -13.31 -12.36
C ALA A 177 2.20 -12.38 -11.23
N ASN A 178 2.03 -11.09 -11.53
CA ASN A 178 1.67 -10.00 -10.61
C ASN A 178 2.44 -10.10 -9.27
N PRO A 179 3.76 -9.91 -9.29
CA PRO A 179 4.57 -10.01 -8.08
C PRO A 179 4.15 -8.94 -7.06
N LEU A 180 4.23 -9.29 -5.77
CA LEU A 180 4.10 -8.29 -4.71
C LEU A 180 5.17 -7.18 -4.88
N PRO A 181 4.92 -5.95 -4.41
CA PRO A 181 5.80 -4.80 -4.68
C PRO A 181 7.26 -4.99 -4.25
N GLY A 182 7.51 -5.59 -3.08
CA GLY A 182 8.86 -5.88 -2.60
C GLY A 182 9.60 -6.90 -3.46
N PRO A 183 9.05 -8.09 -3.72
CA PRO A 183 9.61 -9.04 -4.68
C PRO A 183 9.82 -8.44 -6.08
N ALA A 184 8.87 -7.64 -6.57
CA ALA A 184 9.00 -6.93 -7.84
C ALA A 184 10.22 -6.00 -7.83
N ALA A 185 10.34 -5.14 -6.82
CA ALA A 185 11.48 -4.25 -6.62
C ALA A 185 12.81 -5.01 -6.63
N THR A 186 12.89 -6.14 -5.92
CA THR A 186 14.10 -6.95 -5.88
C THR A 186 14.43 -7.53 -7.25
N MET A 187 13.45 -8.11 -7.96
CA MET A 187 13.68 -8.67 -9.28
C MET A 187 14.10 -7.62 -10.31
N ILE A 188 13.58 -6.39 -10.23
CA ILE A 188 14.00 -5.28 -11.09
C ILE A 188 15.48 -4.98 -10.86
N LEU A 189 15.89 -4.80 -9.61
CA LEU A 189 17.28 -4.51 -9.25
C LEU A 189 18.23 -5.65 -9.65
N GLU A 190 17.85 -6.91 -9.38
CA GLU A 190 18.60 -8.10 -9.78
C GLU A 190 18.73 -8.20 -11.31
N THR A 191 17.66 -7.88 -12.05
CA THR A 191 17.69 -7.87 -13.51
C THR A 191 18.70 -6.86 -14.03
N LEU A 192 18.73 -5.66 -13.43
CA LEU A 192 19.69 -4.62 -13.81
C LEU A 192 21.12 -5.04 -13.48
N GLU A 193 21.36 -5.57 -12.29
CA GLU A 193 22.69 -6.05 -11.89
C GLU A 193 23.18 -7.16 -12.83
N LEU A 194 22.36 -8.18 -13.06
CA LEU A 194 22.71 -9.29 -13.93
C LEU A 194 22.90 -8.85 -15.39
N TYR A 195 22.14 -7.86 -15.87
CA TYR A 195 22.33 -7.28 -17.20
C TYR A 195 23.73 -6.65 -17.32
N HIS A 196 24.15 -5.85 -16.34
CA HIS A 196 25.49 -5.23 -16.34
C HIS A 196 26.61 -6.26 -16.20
N GLU A 197 26.42 -7.29 -15.38
CA GLU A 197 27.37 -8.40 -15.29
C GLU A 197 27.50 -9.12 -16.63
N CYS A 198 26.39 -9.39 -17.32
CA CYS A 198 26.40 -10.01 -18.65
C CYS A 198 27.07 -9.12 -19.68
N LEU A 199 26.86 -7.80 -19.62
CA LEU A 199 27.58 -6.83 -20.46
C LEU A 199 29.06 -6.69 -20.11
N SER A 200 29.51 -7.13 -18.95
CA SER A 200 30.94 -7.14 -18.60
C SER A 200 31.65 -8.41 -19.11
N ARG A 201 30.91 -9.52 -19.22
CA ARG A 201 31.38 -10.83 -19.70
C ARG A 201 31.12 -11.00 -21.20
N ASP A 202 31.74 -11.96 -21.88
CA ASP A 202 31.40 -12.27 -23.28
C ASP A 202 30.10 -13.12 -23.34
N SER A 203 28.98 -12.51 -22.95
CA SER A 203 27.66 -13.15 -22.85
C SER A 203 26.85 -13.01 -24.15
N PRO A 204 25.99 -13.98 -24.52
CA PRO A 204 25.10 -13.89 -25.67
C PRO A 204 24.22 -12.62 -25.70
N ILE A 205 23.93 -12.05 -24.53
CA ILE A 205 23.13 -10.84 -24.38
C ILE A 205 23.76 -9.61 -25.08
N ARG A 206 25.09 -9.57 -25.24
CA ARG A 206 25.77 -8.51 -26.01
C ARG A 206 25.37 -8.45 -27.48
N TYR A 207 24.92 -9.57 -28.02
CA TYR A 207 24.52 -9.73 -29.42
C TYR A 207 23.00 -9.68 -29.59
N ALA A 208 22.26 -9.34 -28.53
CA ALA A 208 20.83 -9.14 -28.62
C ALA A 208 20.50 -7.97 -29.57
N PRO A 209 19.45 -8.10 -30.40
CA PRO A 209 19.16 -7.10 -31.43
C PRO A 209 18.68 -5.77 -30.85
N THR A 210 18.10 -5.76 -29.66
CA THR A 210 17.67 -4.55 -28.97
C THR A 210 17.96 -4.62 -27.46
N LEU A 211 17.96 -3.46 -26.80
CA LEU A 211 18.01 -3.37 -25.34
C LEU A 211 16.87 -4.15 -24.69
N HIS A 212 15.67 -4.04 -25.26
CA HIS A 212 14.49 -4.78 -24.83
C HIS A 212 14.74 -6.28 -24.83
N ASP A 213 15.26 -6.84 -25.93
CA ASP A 213 15.53 -8.29 -26.03
C ASP A 213 16.60 -8.74 -25.04
N ALA A 214 17.63 -7.92 -24.86
CA ALA A 214 18.71 -8.16 -23.91
C ALA A 214 18.19 -8.26 -22.47
N ILE A 215 17.48 -7.23 -22.02
CA ILE A 215 16.96 -7.14 -20.65
C ILE A 215 15.85 -8.15 -20.42
N ARG A 216 14.96 -8.38 -21.39
CA ARG A 216 13.92 -9.41 -21.28
C ARG A 216 14.51 -10.80 -21.08
N SER A 217 15.59 -11.13 -21.79
CA SER A 217 16.29 -12.41 -21.60
C SER A 217 16.88 -12.55 -20.20
N VAL A 218 17.35 -11.46 -19.60
CA VAL A 218 17.88 -11.45 -18.23
C VAL A 218 16.76 -11.56 -17.21
N ALA A 219 15.69 -10.77 -17.38
CA ALA A 219 14.51 -10.80 -16.52
C ALA A 219 13.88 -12.19 -16.48
N ASP A 220 13.77 -12.89 -17.62
CA ASP A 220 13.28 -14.27 -17.69
C ASP A 220 14.14 -15.23 -16.85
N GLN A 221 15.47 -15.02 -16.77
CA GLN A 221 16.35 -15.82 -15.93
C GLN A 221 16.10 -15.55 -14.44
N VAL A 222 15.95 -14.28 -14.05
CA VAL A 222 15.64 -13.86 -12.67
C VAL A 222 14.29 -14.42 -12.21
N VAL A 223 13.26 -14.37 -13.06
CA VAL A 223 11.94 -14.91 -12.72
C VAL A 223 12.00 -16.43 -12.57
N ARG A 224 12.69 -17.14 -13.48
CA ARG A 224 12.80 -18.61 -13.41
C ARG A 224 13.55 -19.09 -12.17
N SER A 225 14.64 -18.41 -11.77
CA SER A 225 15.43 -18.80 -10.60
C SER A 225 14.62 -18.75 -9.29
N ARG A 226 13.66 -17.82 -9.21
CA ARG A 226 12.76 -17.70 -8.06
C ARG A 226 11.64 -18.75 -8.04
N VAL A 227 11.14 -19.13 -9.22
CA VAL A 227 10.16 -20.24 -9.33
C VAL A 227 10.81 -21.57 -8.94
N SER A 228 12.04 -21.85 -9.38
CA SER A 228 12.75 -23.07 -9.01
C SER A 228 13.25 -23.08 -7.55
N GLY A 229 13.54 -21.92 -6.96
CA GLY A 229 13.86 -21.77 -5.53
C GLY A 229 12.69 -22.13 -4.60
N ASN A 230 11.45 -21.85 -5.00
CA ASN A 230 10.24 -22.18 -4.21
C ASN A 230 9.86 -23.67 -4.23
N VAL A 231 10.41 -24.48 -5.14
CA VAL A 231 10.15 -25.94 -5.21
C VAL A 231 11.05 -26.73 -4.24
N ASN A 232 12.08 -26.10 -3.67
CA ASN A 232 13.08 -26.74 -2.80
C ASN A 232 13.04 -26.31 -1.32
N GLN A 233 11.94 -25.71 -0.84
CA GLN A 233 11.75 -25.53 0.60
C GLN A 233 10.95 -26.73 1.16
N PRO A 234 11.51 -27.51 2.12
CA PRO A 234 10.83 -28.65 2.74
C PRO A 234 9.66 -28.23 3.65
#